data_AF-A0A3D6B675-F1
#
_entry.id   AF-A0A3D6B675-F1
#
_cell.length_a   1.000
_cell.length_b   1.000
_cell.length_c   1.000
_cell.angle_alpha   90.00
_cell.angle_beta   90.00
_cell.angle_gamma   90.00
#
_symmetry.space_group_name_H-M   'P 1'
#
loop_
_entity.id
_entity.type
_entity.pdbx_description
1 polymer ?
#
loop_
_entity_poly.entity_id
_entity_poly.type
_entity_poly.pdbx_seq_one_letter_code
_entity_poly.pdbx_strand_id
1 'polypeptide(L)'
;KGYTASSPSNDTGTVAPTAALADFPYVPEHSRDAMEYFYYVLGDRLWGEYGFKDAFALKQQWFASSYIAIDQGPIVIMMENYKTGLLWNCFMRNEDVQRGLEKLGFTYK
;
A
#
# COMPACT_ATOMS: atom_id res chain seq x y z
N LYS A 1 -20.39 10.75 1.02
CA LYS A 1 -19.67 9.53 1.43
C LYS A 1 -18.35 10.00 2.04
N GLY A 2 -18.07 9.58 3.27
CA GLY A 2 -16.90 10.04 4.04
C GLY A 2 -15.81 8.97 4.11
N TYR A 3 -15.01 9.03 5.16
CA TYR A 3 -13.94 8.09 5.48
C TYR A 3 -14.45 6.94 6.38
N THR A 4 -13.93 5.73 6.21
CA THR A 4 -14.15 4.60 7.12
C THR A 4 -12.93 3.69 7.13
N ALA A 5 -12.68 3.01 8.24
CA ALA A 5 -11.61 2.02 8.35
C ALA A 5 -12.07 0.68 7.75
N SER A 6 -11.97 0.55 6.43
CA SER A 6 -12.38 -0.67 5.72
C SER A 6 -11.52 -1.86 6.14
N SER A 7 -12.16 -3.00 6.38
CA SER A 7 -11.50 -4.25 6.79
C SER A 7 -12.40 -5.44 6.45
N PRO A 8 -11.92 -6.69 6.57
CA PRO A 8 -12.78 -7.87 6.34
C PRO A 8 -14.04 -7.92 7.22
N SER A 9 -14.06 -7.25 8.38
CA SER A 9 -15.23 -7.15 9.26
C SER A 9 -16.03 -5.84 9.10
N ASN A 10 -15.54 -4.91 8.27
CA ASN A 10 -16.18 -3.63 7.95
C ASN A 10 -16.07 -3.36 6.45
N ASP A 11 -16.78 -4.17 5.67
CA ASP A 11 -16.79 -4.07 4.21
C ASP A 11 -17.93 -3.16 3.72
N THR A 12 -17.56 -2.14 2.95
CA THR A 12 -18.51 -1.22 2.31
C THR A 12 -18.57 -1.38 0.78
N GLY A 13 -17.86 -2.38 0.23
CA GLY A 13 -17.62 -2.58 -1.20
C GLY A 13 -16.58 -1.62 -1.77
N THR A 14 -15.84 -0.91 -0.92
CA THR A 14 -14.79 0.03 -1.30
C THR A 14 -13.43 -0.69 -1.27
N VAL A 15 -12.67 -0.57 -2.35
CA VAL A 15 -11.31 -1.08 -2.47
C VAL A 15 -10.35 0.09 -2.51
N ALA A 16 -9.34 0.06 -1.63
CA ALA A 16 -8.24 1.02 -1.64
C ALA A 16 -7.01 0.34 -2.30
N PRO A 17 -6.45 0.87 -3.41
CA PRO A 17 -5.30 0.28 -4.06
C PRO A 17 -4.09 0.07 -3.13
N THR A 18 -3.88 0.98 -2.17
CA THR A 18 -2.77 0.87 -1.21
C THR A 18 -2.77 -0.46 -0.44
N ALA A 19 -3.95 -1.03 -0.14
CA ALA A 19 -4.05 -2.29 0.60
C ALA A 19 -3.38 -3.45 -0.14
N ALA A 20 -3.52 -3.52 -1.47
CA ALA A 20 -2.89 -4.58 -2.26
C ALA A 20 -1.44 -4.23 -2.65
N LEU A 21 -1.20 -2.96 -2.99
CA LEU A 21 0.10 -2.52 -3.54
C LEU A 21 1.16 -2.30 -2.46
N ALA A 22 0.79 -1.96 -1.22
CA ALA A 22 1.75 -1.91 -0.13
C ALA A 22 2.19 -3.31 0.35
N ASP A 23 1.53 -4.37 -0.12
CA ASP A 23 1.80 -5.76 0.27
C ASP A 23 2.75 -6.50 -0.70
N PHE A 24 3.33 -5.80 -1.68
CA PHE A 24 4.32 -6.38 -2.60
C PHE A 24 5.42 -7.20 -1.91
N PRO A 25 6.01 -6.78 -0.77
CA PRO A 25 7.03 -7.58 -0.12
C PRO A 25 6.54 -8.90 0.51
N TYR A 26 5.23 -9.06 0.68
CA TYR A 26 4.63 -10.22 1.35
C TYR A 26 3.96 -11.18 0.36
N VAL A 27 3.17 -10.64 -0.59
CA VAL A 27 2.37 -11.41 -1.55
C VAL A 27 2.53 -10.88 -2.99
N PRO A 28 3.77 -10.88 -3.53
CA PRO A 28 4.09 -10.14 -4.76
C PRO A 28 3.29 -10.54 -5.99
N GLU A 29 2.92 -11.82 -6.11
CA GLU A 29 2.14 -12.33 -7.25
C GLU A 29 0.71 -11.75 -7.22
N HIS A 30 0.02 -11.84 -6.09
CA HIS A 30 -1.34 -11.30 -5.94
C HIS A 30 -1.37 -9.76 -5.98
N SER A 31 -0.37 -9.10 -5.40
CA SER A 31 -0.22 -7.64 -5.52
C SER A 31 -0.01 -7.21 -6.98
N ARG A 32 0.74 -8.00 -7.77
CA ARG A 32 0.91 -7.74 -9.21
C ARG A 32 -0.39 -7.94 -9.98
N ASP A 33 -1.11 -9.03 -9.75
CA ASP A 33 -2.41 -9.28 -10.41
C ASP A 33 -3.39 -8.12 -10.17
N ALA A 34 -3.47 -7.64 -8.93
CA ALA A 34 -4.28 -6.48 -8.57
C ALA A 34 -3.79 -5.20 -9.27
N MET A 35 -2.47 -4.95 -9.27
CA MET A 35 -1.86 -3.78 -9.93
C MET A 35 -2.16 -3.75 -11.43
N GLU A 36 -2.00 -4.89 -12.11
CA GLU A 36 -2.25 -5.00 -13.54
C GLU A 36 -3.74 -4.77 -13.85
N TYR A 37 -4.65 -5.32 -13.05
CA TYR A 37 -6.07 -5.02 -13.20
C TYR A 37 -6.39 -3.54 -12.94
N PHE A 38 -5.85 -2.95 -11.88
CA PHE A 38 -6.06 -1.53 -11.56
C PHE A 38 -5.56 -0.62 -12.68
N TYR A 39 -4.44 -0.96 -13.32
CA TYR A 39 -3.83 -0.17 -14.37
C TYR A 39 -4.46 -0.43 -15.74
N TYR A 40 -4.46 -1.68 -16.21
CA TYR A 40 -4.88 -2.02 -17.57
C TYR A 40 -6.40 -2.07 -17.76
N VAL A 41 -7.18 -2.32 -16.68
CA VAL A 41 -8.64 -2.42 -16.77
C VAL A 41 -9.35 -1.22 -16.18
N LEU A 42 -8.88 -0.68 -15.05
CA LEU A 42 -9.51 0.46 -14.37
C LEU A 42 -8.78 1.79 -14.59
N GLY A 43 -7.66 1.80 -15.31
CA GLY A 43 -6.72 2.93 -15.40
C GLY A 43 -7.35 4.24 -15.83
N ASP A 44 -8.26 4.22 -16.80
CA ASP A 44 -8.94 5.42 -17.32
C ASP A 44 -9.67 6.24 -16.23
N ARG A 45 -10.03 5.59 -15.12
CA ARG A 45 -10.75 6.22 -14.00
C ARG A 45 -9.93 6.28 -12.72
N LEU A 46 -9.08 5.28 -12.49
CA LEU A 46 -8.34 5.07 -11.25
C LEU A 46 -6.93 5.64 -11.27
N TRP A 47 -6.28 5.70 -12.44
CA TRP A 47 -4.94 6.29 -12.58
C TRP A 47 -5.01 7.79 -12.84
N GLY A 48 -4.05 8.55 -12.31
CA GLY A 48 -3.92 9.98 -12.57
C GLY A 48 -2.51 10.50 -12.25
N GLU A 49 -2.39 11.82 -12.07
CA GLU A 49 -1.11 12.53 -11.97
C GLU A 49 -0.17 11.95 -10.90
N TYR A 50 -0.70 11.49 -9.76
CA TYR A 50 0.08 10.98 -8.63
C TYR A 50 -0.05 9.46 -8.43
N GLY A 51 -0.40 8.73 -9.49
CA GLY A 51 -0.58 7.28 -9.48
C GLY A 51 -2.03 6.86 -9.32
N PHE A 52 -2.29 5.75 -8.62
CA PHE A 52 -3.66 5.33 -8.33
C PHE A 52 -4.32 6.28 -7.32
N LYS A 53 -5.58 6.63 -7.57
CA LYS A 53 -6.41 7.40 -6.64
C LYS A 53 -6.78 6.55 -5.41
N ASP A 54 -7.16 7.23 -4.36
CA ASP A 54 -7.32 6.71 -2.99
C ASP A 54 -8.13 5.42 -2.88
N ALA A 55 -9.29 5.37 -3.54
CA ALA A 55 -10.19 4.22 -3.49
C ALA A 55 -11.19 4.21 -4.65
N PHE A 56 -11.85 3.07 -4.84
CA PHE A 56 -12.97 2.92 -5.76
C PHE A 56 -13.99 1.91 -5.23
N ALA A 57 -15.22 1.96 -5.75
CA ALA A 57 -16.28 1.02 -5.43
C ALA A 57 -17.09 0.73 -6.69
N LEU A 58 -16.84 -0.42 -7.31
CA LEU A 58 -17.38 -0.77 -8.64
C LEU A 58 -18.90 -0.87 -8.64
N LYS A 59 -19.50 -1.43 -7.58
CA LYS A 59 -20.97 -1.56 -7.46
C LYS A 59 -21.67 -0.20 -7.47
N GLN A 60 -21.04 0.83 -6.91
CA GLN A 60 -21.57 2.19 -6.89
C GLN A 60 -20.98 3.06 -8.01
N GLN A 61 -20.20 2.46 -8.93
CA GLN A 61 -19.49 3.12 -10.03
C GLN A 61 -18.69 4.35 -9.57
N TRP A 62 -18.21 4.32 -8.33
CA TRP A 62 -17.56 5.44 -7.68
C TRP A 62 -16.03 5.26 -7.70
N PHE A 63 -15.33 6.34 -7.99
CA PHE A 63 -13.87 6.42 -7.96
C PHE A 63 -13.53 7.70 -7.21
N ALA A 64 -12.60 7.62 -6.26
CA ALA A 64 -12.10 8.80 -5.57
C ALA A 64 -11.55 9.81 -6.58
N SER A 65 -11.61 11.09 -6.24
CA SER A 65 -10.88 12.16 -6.93
C SER A 65 -9.61 12.56 -6.17
N SER A 66 -9.42 12.00 -4.98
CA SER A 66 -8.35 12.33 -4.03
C SER A 66 -7.17 11.39 -4.13
N TYR A 67 -6.07 11.86 -3.55
CA TYR A 67 -4.90 11.07 -3.14
C TYR A 67 -4.64 11.42 -1.68
N ILE A 68 -4.34 10.43 -0.85
CA ILE A 68 -4.00 10.67 0.55
C ILE A 68 -2.55 10.23 0.77
N ALA A 69 -1.73 11.09 1.39
CA ALA A 69 -0.31 10.84 1.55
C ALA A 69 0.00 9.54 2.31
N ILE A 70 -0.82 9.21 3.33
CA ILE A 70 -0.67 7.97 4.10
C ILE A 70 -1.03 6.72 3.30
N ASP A 71 -1.73 6.86 2.17
CA ASP A 71 -2.07 5.74 1.27
C ASP A 71 -1.09 5.66 0.11
N GLN A 72 -0.67 6.80 -0.47
CA GLN A 72 0.33 6.83 -1.55
C GLN A 72 1.74 6.47 -1.08
N GLY A 73 2.14 6.92 0.10
CA GLY A 73 3.49 6.72 0.65
C GLY A 73 3.87 5.23 0.75
N PRO A 74 3.05 4.39 1.42
CA PRO A 74 3.30 2.97 1.53
C PRO A 74 3.44 2.24 0.20
N ILE A 75 2.68 2.63 -0.83
CA ILE A 75 2.80 2.02 -2.17
C ILE A 75 4.24 2.13 -2.68
N VAL A 76 4.80 3.34 -2.69
CA VAL A 76 6.16 3.59 -3.18
C VAL A 76 7.21 2.92 -2.29
N ILE A 77 7.09 3.09 -0.97
CA ILE A 77 8.03 2.55 0.01
C ILE A 77 8.09 1.02 -0.07
N MET A 78 6.94 0.36 -0.12
CA MET A 78 6.87 -1.09 -0.08
C MET A 78 7.21 -1.72 -1.42
N MET A 79 6.87 -1.08 -2.55
CA MET A 79 7.37 -1.53 -3.86
C MET A 79 8.90 -1.45 -3.94
N GLU A 80 9.52 -0.40 -3.41
CA GLU A 80 10.98 -0.29 -3.40
C GLU A 80 11.62 -1.27 -2.42
N ASN A 81 11.03 -1.47 -1.24
CA ASN A 81 11.48 -2.50 -0.30
C ASN A 81 11.39 -3.91 -0.90
N TYR A 82 10.33 -4.22 -1.66
CA TYR A 82 10.21 -5.47 -2.38
C TYR A 82 11.35 -5.64 -3.41
N LYS A 83 11.69 -4.58 -4.14
CA LYS A 83 12.71 -4.65 -5.20
C LYS A 83 14.14 -4.72 -4.66
N THR A 84 14.48 -3.96 -3.63
CA THR A 84 15.87 -3.75 -3.21
C THR A 84 16.08 -3.76 -1.69
N GLY A 85 14.99 -3.71 -0.91
CA GLY A 85 15.04 -3.55 0.53
C GLY A 85 15.57 -2.18 0.99
N LEU A 86 15.62 -1.16 0.12
CA LEU A 86 16.32 0.11 0.39
C LEU A 86 15.93 0.76 1.72
N LEU A 87 14.64 0.90 2.01
CA LEU A 87 14.18 1.63 3.19
C LEU A 87 14.34 0.78 4.45
N TRP A 88 14.12 -0.54 4.36
CA TRP A 88 14.45 -1.47 5.44
C TRP A 88 15.94 -1.43 5.78
N ASN A 89 16.82 -1.51 4.77
CA ASN A 89 18.27 -1.42 4.95
C ASN A 89 18.68 -0.07 5.54
N CYS A 90 18.06 1.03 5.09
CA CYS A 90 18.31 2.36 5.64
C CYS A 90 17.91 2.44 7.12
N PHE A 91 16.70 1.98 7.46
CA PHE A 91 16.17 2.03 8.83
C PHE A 91 16.96 1.12 9.78
N MET A 92 17.24 -0.12 9.37
CA MET A 92 17.92 -1.12 10.18
C MET A 92 19.42 -0.86 10.36
N ARG A 93 20.01 0.07 9.60
CA ARG A 93 21.40 0.55 9.82
C ARG A 93 21.53 1.52 10.99
N ASN A 94 20.44 2.04 11.52
CA ASN A 94 20.49 2.99 12.63
C ASN A 94 20.74 2.26 13.96
N GLU A 95 21.84 2.58 14.64
CA GLU A 95 22.20 1.94 15.91
C GLU A 95 21.18 2.19 17.04
N ASP A 96 20.47 3.33 17.04
CA ASP A 96 19.40 3.59 18.02
C ASP A 96 18.21 2.63 17.81
N VAL A 97 17.88 2.32 16.56
CA VAL A 97 16.85 1.34 16.22
C VAL A 97 17.28 -0.05 16.71
N GLN A 98 18.52 -0.44 16.41
CA GLN A 98 19.09 -1.73 16.83
C GLN A 98 19.08 -1.89 18.36
N ARG A 99 19.60 -0.88 19.09
CA ARG A 99 19.57 -0.85 20.57
C ARG A 99 18.15 -0.93 21.11
N GLY A 100 17.20 -0.24 20.47
CA GLY A 100 15.78 -0.29 20.83
C GLY A 100 15.19 -1.70 20.70
N LEU A 101 15.45 -2.37 19.58
CA LEU A 101 15.02 -3.75 19.32
C LEU A 101 15.62 -4.73 20.34
N GLU A 102 16.92 -4.61 20.62
CA GLU A 102 17.61 -5.43 21.63
C GLU A 102 17.02 -5.25 23.03
N LYS A 103 16.79 -4.00 23.44
CA LYS A 103 16.19 -3.68 24.75
C LYS A 103 14.79 -4.28 24.91
N LEU A 104 14.05 -4.40 23.81
CA LEU A 104 12.72 -5.00 23.78
C LEU A 104 12.73 -6.53 23.58
N GLY A 105 13.91 -7.15 23.43
CA GLY A 105 14.06 -8.59 23.26
C GLY A 105 13.73 -9.13 21.86
N PHE A 106 13.71 -8.27 20.83
CA PHE A 106 13.53 -8.71 19.44
C PHE A 106 14.80 -9.39 18.92
N THR A 107 14.61 -10.35 18.00
CA THR A 107 15.69 -10.94 17.20
C THR A 107 15.44 -10.63 15.73
N TYR A 108 16.49 -10.27 15.00
CA TYR A 108 16.43 -9.92 13.59
C TYR A 108 17.68 -10.46 12.87
N LYS A 109 17.58 -10.64 11.55
CA LYS A 109 18.68 -11.07 10.69
C LYS A 109 19.22 -9.90 9.88
#